data_AF-S7X0Y8-F1
#
_entry.id   AF-S7X0Y8-F1
#
_cell.length_a   1.000
_cell.length_b   1.000
_cell.length_c   1.000
_cell.angle_alpha   90.00
_cell.angle_beta   90.00
_cell.angle_gamma   90.00
#
_symmetry.space_group_name_H-M   'P 1'
#
loop_
_entity.id
_entity.type
_entity.pdbx_description
1 polymer ?
#
loop_
_entity_poly.entity_id
_entity_poly.type
_entity_poly.pdbx_seq_one_letter_code
_entity_poly.pdbx_strand_id
1 'polypeptide(L)'
;MDNTVSELRKAGNLAKAYELAKNGLNESPKNLSAKISMAWVLHDYLKAQSSNTSPLQSVKVLKEIRKLGPLHGAALLYDQIAFWTGTALLNHSKSKHPESELIEQLFQSIEDFPFPKPSKQYTWLLTGFLAHWENWSGFIGLMNWWGWENFREEDFLTTTKYNKQYLSIVEKLIGRYTKIILQKAVGNELPHKVLSNLCHSLLRFMEQQHSKCKNYTFYPYYKAKVLFLIGEKNKAKACFLPFAKKRIRDFWVWELLSQLETEPEMALAYQVKAVSVKTKPEFLAKVREDLVNRIIPINQDWAKTELERIIKLREKNGWPLTNGIKEKMAEKWYLEGKIISTKIIYQQYSEIANREFLENPISFKLLINGSKSDTKQTFGLNPNKETIKLITRSLQLQTGQAYEIVGQQAPNGWIFVHQAKKFEDDRLFSNWIITKSGKFTMHPSKQFGFVKDIFIPPSLLIEFCIEDGVLVRVKAIQSFDKKKKSGDGKAIQ
;
A
#
# COMPACT_ATOMS: atom_id res chain seq x y z
N MET A 1 48.15 -34.52 -13.13
CA MET A 1 48.06 -33.68 -11.90
C MET A 1 46.61 -33.35 -11.52
N ASP A 2 45.73 -33.00 -12.47
CA ASP A 2 44.35 -32.58 -12.15
C ASP A 2 43.51 -33.62 -11.38
N ASN A 3 43.65 -34.92 -11.69
CA ASN A 3 42.94 -35.97 -10.95
C ASN A 3 43.33 -36.04 -9.47
N THR A 4 44.62 -35.88 -9.16
CA THR A 4 45.14 -35.94 -7.78
C THR A 4 44.69 -34.74 -6.94
N VAL A 5 44.66 -33.53 -7.51
CA VAL A 5 44.11 -32.35 -6.82
C VAL A 5 42.61 -32.54 -6.53
N SER A 6 41.86 -33.06 -7.49
CA SER A 6 40.42 -33.35 -7.35
C SER A 6 40.16 -34.40 -6.26
N GLU A 7 40.95 -35.47 -6.20
CA GLU A 7 40.88 -36.50 -5.15
C GLU A 7 41.15 -35.93 -3.76
N LEU A 8 42.22 -35.14 -3.59
CA LEU A 8 42.55 -34.51 -2.31
C LEU A 8 41.45 -33.57 -1.82
N ARG A 9 40.84 -32.79 -2.73
CA ARG A 9 39.69 -31.94 -2.42
C ARG A 9 38.48 -32.74 -1.94
N LYS A 10 38.12 -33.79 -2.68
CA LYS A 10 36.99 -34.67 -2.35
C LYS A 10 37.20 -35.43 -1.03
N ALA A 11 38.45 -35.74 -0.69
CA ALA A 11 38.84 -36.32 0.59
C ALA A 11 38.90 -35.30 1.75
N GLY A 12 38.61 -34.02 1.50
CA GLY A 12 38.65 -32.96 2.52
C GLY A 12 40.06 -32.47 2.88
N ASN A 13 41.10 -32.92 2.19
CA ASN A 13 42.49 -32.53 2.46
C ASN A 13 42.86 -31.23 1.73
N LEU A 14 42.17 -30.14 2.09
CA LEU A 14 42.27 -28.85 1.38
C LEU A 14 43.66 -28.21 1.45
N ALA A 15 44.40 -28.41 2.55
CA ALA A 15 45.76 -27.88 2.68
C ALA A 15 46.72 -28.54 1.67
N LYS A 16 46.71 -29.88 1.59
CA LYS A 16 47.53 -30.59 0.60
C LYS A 16 47.08 -30.32 -0.84
N ALA A 17 45.77 -30.23 -1.07
CA ALA A 17 45.23 -29.87 -2.38
C ALA A 17 45.69 -28.47 -2.83
N TYR A 18 45.73 -27.51 -1.90
CA TYR A 18 46.20 -26.15 -2.16
C TYR A 18 47.67 -26.12 -2.52
N GLU A 19 48.54 -26.74 -1.73
CA GLU A 19 49.98 -26.79 -2.03
C GLU A 19 50.27 -27.47 -3.37
N LEU A 20 49.59 -28.59 -3.67
CA LEU A 20 49.76 -29.27 -4.95
C LEU A 20 49.29 -28.42 -6.13
N ALA A 21 48.13 -27.77 -6.02
CA ALA A 21 47.61 -26.88 -7.05
C ALA A 21 48.48 -25.63 -7.23
N LYS A 22 49.04 -25.11 -6.14
CA LYS A 22 49.95 -23.94 -6.13
C LYS A 22 51.26 -24.26 -6.83
N ASN A 23 51.84 -25.42 -6.55
CA ASN A 23 53.06 -25.88 -7.23
C ASN A 23 52.82 -26.05 -8.73
N GLY A 24 51.75 -26.72 -9.14
CA GLY A 24 51.39 -26.85 -10.55
C GLY A 24 51.12 -25.50 -11.25
N LEU A 25 50.54 -24.54 -10.53
CA LEU A 25 50.35 -23.18 -11.05
C LEU A 25 51.68 -22.41 -11.16
N ASN A 26 52.60 -22.57 -10.22
CA ASN A 26 53.93 -21.94 -10.29
C ASN A 26 54.77 -22.49 -11.43
N GLU A 27 54.69 -23.81 -11.69
CA GLU A 27 55.37 -24.47 -12.80
C GLU A 27 54.80 -24.04 -14.17
N SER A 28 53.51 -23.69 -14.23
CA SER A 28 52.84 -23.29 -15.46
C SER A 28 51.81 -22.17 -15.24
N PRO A 29 52.23 -20.91 -14.98
CA PRO A 29 51.34 -19.82 -14.54
C PRO A 29 50.28 -19.40 -15.56
N LYS A 30 50.51 -19.69 -16.85
CA LYS A 30 49.57 -19.40 -17.95
C LYS A 30 48.65 -20.58 -18.29
N ASN A 31 48.86 -21.74 -17.70
CA ASN A 31 48.07 -22.94 -17.99
C ASN A 31 46.65 -22.81 -17.41
N LEU A 32 45.63 -22.88 -18.27
CA LEU A 32 44.23 -22.72 -17.88
C LEU A 32 43.75 -23.85 -16.96
N SER A 33 44.13 -25.10 -17.21
CA SER A 33 43.77 -26.23 -16.36
C SER A 33 44.34 -26.10 -14.96
N ALA A 34 45.61 -25.70 -14.83
CA ALA A 34 46.25 -25.44 -13.54
C ALA A 34 45.51 -24.33 -12.76
N LYS A 35 45.13 -23.25 -13.45
CA LYS A 35 44.32 -22.17 -12.86
C LYS A 35 42.93 -22.65 -12.43
N ILE A 36 42.24 -23.44 -13.26
CA ILE A 36 40.93 -24.02 -12.93
C ILE A 36 41.05 -24.95 -11.72
N SER A 37 42.07 -25.80 -11.67
CA SER A 37 42.35 -26.70 -10.55
C SER A 37 42.58 -25.92 -9.25
N MET A 38 43.38 -24.85 -9.28
CA MET A 38 43.56 -23.95 -8.13
C MET A 38 42.25 -23.27 -7.72
N ALA A 39 41.50 -22.71 -8.67
CA ALA A 39 40.26 -22.00 -8.38
C ALA A 39 39.20 -22.90 -7.74
N TRP A 40 39.20 -24.17 -8.10
CA TRP A 40 38.39 -25.22 -7.51
C TRP A 40 38.77 -25.51 -6.04
N VAL A 41 40.07 -25.52 -5.70
CA VAL A 41 40.51 -25.60 -4.30
C VAL A 41 40.04 -24.36 -3.52
N LEU A 42 40.24 -23.16 -4.09
CA LEU A 42 39.79 -21.90 -3.49
C LEU A 42 38.26 -21.85 -3.31
N HIS A 43 37.49 -22.42 -4.24
CA HIS A 43 36.04 -22.59 -4.07
C HIS A 43 35.69 -23.40 -2.81
N ASP A 44 36.43 -24.46 -2.49
CA ASP A 44 36.14 -25.26 -1.29
C ASP A 44 36.47 -24.50 0.00
N TYR A 45 37.52 -23.67 -0.03
CA TYR A 45 37.77 -22.70 1.05
C TYR A 45 36.61 -21.69 1.16
N LEU A 46 36.15 -21.08 0.05
CA LEU A 46 35.01 -20.15 0.06
C LEU A 46 33.77 -20.80 0.67
N LYS A 47 33.47 -22.04 0.27
CA LYS A 47 32.37 -22.85 0.83
C LYS A 47 32.51 -23.01 2.34
N ALA A 48 33.67 -23.44 2.84
CA ALA A 48 33.92 -23.61 4.27
C ALA A 48 33.73 -22.28 5.04
N GLN A 49 34.27 -21.17 4.53
CA GLN A 49 34.17 -19.86 5.20
C GLN A 49 32.75 -19.29 5.19
N SER A 50 31.99 -19.53 4.13
CA SER A 50 30.60 -19.09 4.03
C SER A 50 29.68 -19.77 5.05
N SER A 51 29.98 -21.02 5.42
CA SER A 51 29.26 -21.76 6.46
C SER A 51 29.66 -21.34 7.87
N ASN A 52 30.94 -21.00 8.08
CA ASN A 52 31.48 -20.58 9.37
C ASN A 52 31.31 -19.08 9.67
N THR A 53 30.57 -18.34 8.84
CA THR A 53 30.27 -16.90 9.03
C THR A 53 31.53 -16.04 9.17
N SER A 54 32.53 -16.24 8.31
CA SER A 54 33.72 -15.37 8.25
C SER A 54 33.77 -14.56 6.94
N PRO A 55 33.06 -13.42 6.85
CA PRO A 55 32.99 -12.64 5.61
C PRO A 55 34.36 -12.11 5.16
N LEU A 56 35.22 -11.72 6.10
CA LEU A 56 36.59 -11.28 5.79
C LEU A 56 37.42 -12.38 5.10
N GLN A 57 37.26 -13.64 5.53
CA GLN A 57 37.95 -14.75 4.88
C GLN A 57 37.36 -15.05 3.50
N SER A 58 36.04 -14.92 3.34
CA SER A 58 35.41 -15.00 2.01
C SER A 58 35.96 -13.94 1.05
N VAL A 59 36.16 -12.69 1.50
CA VAL A 59 36.80 -11.63 0.69
C VAL A 59 38.21 -12.04 0.26
N LYS A 60 39.05 -12.53 1.19
CA LYS A 60 40.42 -12.94 0.88
C LYS A 60 40.46 -14.03 -0.20
N VAL A 61 39.62 -15.07 -0.05
CA VAL A 61 39.53 -16.17 -1.01
C VAL A 61 39.06 -15.68 -2.38
N LEU A 62 38.04 -14.81 -2.44
CA LEU A 62 37.54 -14.26 -3.71
C LEU A 62 38.60 -13.39 -4.41
N LYS A 63 39.38 -12.61 -3.67
CA LYS A 63 40.52 -11.85 -4.22
C LYS A 63 41.59 -12.78 -4.79
N GLU A 64 41.87 -13.92 -4.16
CA GLU A 64 42.78 -14.93 -4.73
C GLU A 64 42.24 -15.54 -6.01
N ILE A 65 40.94 -15.85 -6.08
CA ILE A 65 40.30 -16.33 -7.32
C ILE A 65 40.41 -15.26 -8.42
N ARG A 66 40.14 -13.98 -8.11
CA ARG A 66 40.25 -12.87 -9.07
C ARG A 66 41.64 -12.76 -9.69
N LYS A 67 42.71 -13.00 -8.91
CA LYS A 67 44.10 -12.97 -9.40
C LYS A 67 44.40 -14.04 -10.45
N LEU A 68 43.64 -15.14 -10.52
CA LEU A 68 43.83 -16.17 -11.55
C LEU A 68 43.41 -15.68 -12.95
N GLY A 69 42.64 -14.59 -13.01
CA GLY A 69 42.06 -14.05 -14.24
C GLY A 69 40.83 -14.84 -14.72
N PRO A 70 40.25 -14.46 -15.87
CA PRO A 70 39.06 -15.12 -16.39
C PRO A 70 39.33 -16.57 -16.79
N LEU A 71 38.71 -17.48 -16.05
CA LEU A 71 38.74 -18.93 -16.29
C LEU A 71 37.69 -19.35 -17.33
N HIS A 72 38.02 -19.16 -18.62
CA HIS A 72 37.15 -19.56 -19.73
C HIS A 72 36.75 -21.04 -19.64
N GLY A 73 35.49 -21.35 -19.93
CA GLY A 73 34.94 -22.72 -19.85
C GLY A 73 34.60 -23.21 -18.43
N ALA A 74 34.87 -22.43 -17.39
CA ALA A 74 34.61 -22.83 -15.99
C ALA A 74 33.23 -22.38 -15.47
N ALA A 75 32.18 -22.46 -16.29
CA ALA A 75 30.84 -21.98 -15.95
C ALA A 75 30.31 -22.56 -14.62
N LEU A 76 30.45 -23.87 -14.43
CA LEU A 76 30.02 -24.55 -13.21
C LEU A 76 30.72 -24.02 -11.95
N LEU A 77 32.02 -23.72 -12.05
CA LEU A 77 32.79 -23.15 -10.95
C LEU A 77 32.26 -21.77 -10.56
N TYR A 78 32.01 -20.89 -11.55
CA TYR A 78 31.47 -19.56 -11.28
C TYR A 78 30.04 -19.59 -10.71
N ASP A 79 29.19 -20.52 -11.17
CA ASP A 79 27.88 -20.74 -10.54
C ASP A 79 28.02 -21.10 -9.06
N GLN A 80 28.96 -21.99 -8.72
CA GLN A 80 29.20 -22.34 -7.31
C GLN A 80 29.78 -21.17 -6.51
N ILE A 81 30.67 -20.37 -7.11
CA ILE A 81 31.19 -19.14 -6.48
C ILE A 81 30.04 -18.16 -6.19
N ALA A 82 29.12 -17.94 -7.14
CA ALA A 82 27.94 -17.11 -6.94
C ALA A 82 27.08 -17.63 -5.77
N PHE A 83 26.86 -18.94 -5.70
CA PHE A 83 26.11 -19.57 -4.63
C PHE A 83 26.73 -19.34 -3.25
N TRP A 84 28.03 -19.62 -3.09
CA TRP A 84 28.70 -19.49 -1.79
C TRP A 84 28.92 -18.03 -1.39
N THR A 85 29.10 -17.12 -2.35
CA THR A 85 29.17 -15.68 -2.09
C THR A 85 27.82 -15.14 -1.61
N GLY A 86 26.72 -15.51 -2.28
CA GLY A 86 25.36 -15.19 -1.82
C GLY A 86 25.06 -15.74 -0.42
N THR A 87 25.54 -16.96 -0.14
CA THR A 87 25.40 -17.59 1.18
C THR A 87 26.19 -16.84 2.27
N ALA A 88 27.44 -16.44 1.97
CA ALA A 88 28.25 -15.64 2.88
C ALA A 88 27.58 -14.30 3.21
N LEU A 89 27.03 -13.62 2.20
CA LEU A 89 26.26 -12.38 2.38
C LEU A 89 25.02 -12.58 3.26
N LEU A 90 24.24 -13.66 3.06
CA LEU A 90 23.07 -13.97 3.87
C LEU A 90 23.41 -14.36 5.31
N ASN A 91 24.56 -14.99 5.54
CA ASN A 91 25.01 -15.28 6.90
C ASN A 91 25.53 -14.01 7.58
N HIS A 92 26.23 -13.14 6.85
CA HIS A 92 26.66 -11.82 7.34
C HIS A 92 25.46 -10.95 7.76
N SER A 93 24.35 -10.99 7.03
CA SER A 93 23.15 -10.19 7.36
C SER A 93 22.47 -10.62 8.67
N LYS A 94 22.83 -11.78 9.23
CA LYS A 94 22.32 -12.26 10.52
C LYS A 94 23.20 -11.82 11.69
N SER A 95 24.35 -11.21 11.43
CA SER A 95 25.21 -10.65 12.48
C SER A 95 24.53 -9.44 13.16
N LYS A 96 24.91 -9.13 14.40
CA LYS A 96 24.34 -7.99 15.15
C LYS A 96 24.65 -6.65 14.48
N HIS A 97 25.82 -6.54 13.84
CA HIS A 97 26.28 -5.33 13.16
C HIS A 97 26.92 -5.70 11.81
N PRO A 98 26.12 -5.89 10.74
CA PRO A 98 26.65 -6.16 9.43
C PRO A 98 27.47 -4.96 8.92
N GLU A 99 28.77 -5.15 8.75
CA GLU A 99 29.69 -4.13 8.25
C GLU A 99 29.48 -3.89 6.75
N SER A 100 29.23 -2.63 6.37
CA SER A 100 29.00 -2.22 4.98
C SER A 100 30.26 -2.29 4.13
N GLU A 101 31.43 -2.02 4.72
CA GLU A 101 32.72 -2.11 4.04
C GLU A 101 33.02 -3.53 3.54
N LEU A 102 32.68 -4.57 4.32
CA LEU A 102 32.87 -5.95 3.90
C LEU A 102 31.99 -6.31 2.69
N ILE A 103 30.78 -5.74 2.60
CA ILE A 103 29.87 -5.96 1.47
C ILE A 103 30.44 -5.32 0.21
N GLU A 104 30.97 -4.09 0.34
CA GLU A 104 31.66 -3.39 -0.73
C GLU A 104 32.87 -4.18 -1.22
N GLN A 105 33.71 -4.67 -0.30
CA GLN A 105 34.88 -5.50 -0.65
C GLN A 105 34.47 -6.82 -1.30
N LEU A 106 33.38 -7.46 -0.85
CA LEU A 106 32.84 -8.66 -1.50
C LEU A 106 32.42 -8.37 -2.93
N PHE A 107 31.66 -7.29 -3.16
CA PHE A 107 31.20 -6.88 -4.49
C PHE A 107 32.36 -6.60 -5.44
N GLN A 108 33.32 -5.76 -5.01
CA GLN A 108 34.54 -5.48 -5.80
C GLN A 108 35.32 -6.75 -6.12
N SER A 109 35.35 -7.74 -5.22
CA SER A 109 36.10 -8.98 -5.46
C SER A 109 35.51 -9.85 -6.58
N ILE A 110 34.27 -9.62 -6.99
CA ILE A 110 33.54 -10.46 -7.96
C ILE A 110 33.02 -9.72 -9.20
N GLU A 111 33.24 -8.40 -9.30
CA GLU A 111 32.66 -7.57 -10.36
C GLU A 111 33.11 -7.97 -11.78
N ASP A 112 34.30 -8.58 -11.91
CA ASP A 112 34.83 -9.05 -13.19
C ASP A 112 34.57 -10.54 -13.46
N PHE A 113 33.86 -11.24 -12.56
CA PHE A 113 33.66 -12.68 -12.72
C PHE A 113 32.63 -12.96 -13.83
N PRO A 114 32.94 -13.85 -14.80
CA PRO A 114 32.02 -14.24 -15.85
C PRO A 114 30.99 -15.25 -15.32
N PHE A 115 30.16 -14.81 -14.38
CA PHE A 115 29.05 -15.62 -13.85
C PHE A 115 28.13 -16.08 -15.00
N PRO A 116 27.64 -17.33 -14.98
CA PRO A 116 26.58 -17.74 -15.88
C PRO A 116 25.31 -16.93 -15.61
N LYS A 117 24.74 -16.34 -16.66
CA LYS A 117 23.52 -15.53 -16.57
C LYS A 117 22.54 -15.93 -17.69
N PRO A 118 21.23 -16.05 -17.40
CA PRO A 118 20.65 -16.10 -16.06
C PRO A 118 20.87 -17.49 -15.41
N SER A 119 21.07 -17.55 -14.10
CA SER A 119 21.17 -18.82 -13.35
C SER A 119 20.56 -18.71 -11.95
N LYS A 120 20.17 -19.85 -11.35
CA LYS A 120 19.62 -19.88 -9.99
C LYS A 120 20.62 -19.32 -8.98
N GLN A 121 21.90 -19.64 -9.17
CA GLN A 121 23.00 -19.21 -8.32
C GLN A 121 23.28 -17.72 -8.49
N TYR A 122 23.12 -17.19 -9.70
CA TYR A 122 23.21 -15.75 -9.95
C TYR A 122 22.06 -14.97 -9.30
N THR A 123 20.83 -15.50 -9.30
CA THR A 123 19.73 -14.94 -8.49
C THR A 123 20.02 -15.05 -6.99
N TRP A 124 20.61 -16.16 -6.53
CA TRP A 124 20.97 -16.34 -5.13
C TRP A 124 22.00 -15.32 -4.65
N LEU A 125 22.98 -14.99 -5.51
CA LEU A 125 23.95 -13.93 -5.27
C LEU A 125 23.26 -12.57 -5.06
N LEU A 126 22.33 -12.19 -5.95
CA LEU A 126 21.51 -10.99 -5.77
C LEU A 126 20.73 -11.03 -4.45
N THR A 127 20.15 -12.19 -4.11
CA THR A 127 19.40 -12.36 -2.86
C THR A 127 20.27 -12.08 -1.62
N GLY A 128 21.54 -12.48 -1.66
CA GLY A 128 22.53 -12.17 -0.62
C GLY A 128 22.76 -10.67 -0.46
N PHE A 129 23.03 -9.95 -1.55
CA PHE A 129 23.19 -8.49 -1.48
C PHE A 129 21.90 -7.77 -1.09
N LEU A 130 20.75 -8.27 -1.56
CA LEU A 130 19.44 -7.73 -1.26
C LEU A 130 19.21 -7.68 0.25
N ALA A 131 19.77 -8.60 1.04
CA ALA A 131 19.66 -8.60 2.50
C ALA A 131 20.29 -7.36 3.17
N HIS A 132 21.16 -6.63 2.48
CA HIS A 132 21.90 -5.48 3.01
C HIS A 132 21.49 -4.14 2.42
N TRP A 133 20.40 -4.11 1.66
CA TRP A 133 19.95 -2.93 0.91
C TRP A 133 19.76 -1.65 1.76
N GLU A 134 19.50 -1.77 3.06
CA GLU A 134 19.29 -0.62 3.97
C GLU A 134 20.62 0.03 4.41
N ASN A 135 21.69 -0.75 4.53
CA ASN A 135 22.94 -0.33 5.19
C ASN A 135 24.11 -0.19 4.21
N TRP A 136 23.92 -0.56 2.94
CA TRP A 136 24.97 -0.50 1.93
C TRP A 136 24.57 0.40 0.75
N SER A 137 25.38 1.43 0.51
CA SER A 137 25.16 2.45 -0.51
C SER A 137 25.41 1.98 -1.94
N GLY A 138 26.15 0.89 -2.13
CA GLY A 138 26.53 0.34 -3.45
C GLY A 138 25.40 -0.36 -4.21
N PHE A 139 24.19 -0.42 -3.65
CA PHE A 139 23.08 -1.20 -4.22
C PHE A 139 22.65 -0.75 -5.63
N ILE A 140 22.77 0.54 -5.97
CA ILE A 140 22.52 1.02 -7.35
C ILE A 140 23.60 0.50 -8.29
N GLY A 141 24.87 0.55 -7.88
CA GLY A 141 26.00 -0.01 -8.63
C GLY A 141 25.83 -1.51 -8.87
N LEU A 142 25.41 -2.24 -7.82
CA LEU A 142 25.05 -3.65 -7.92
C LEU A 142 24.01 -3.89 -9.01
N MET A 143 22.90 -3.14 -9.04
CA MET A 143 21.85 -3.38 -10.03
C MET A 143 22.29 -3.07 -11.46
N ASN A 144 23.13 -2.05 -11.64
CA ASN A 144 23.74 -1.74 -12.94
C ASN A 144 24.65 -2.88 -13.42
N TRP A 145 25.42 -3.50 -12.51
CA TRP A 145 26.27 -4.65 -12.80
C TRP A 145 25.47 -5.96 -12.96
N TRP A 146 24.43 -6.14 -12.14
CA TRP A 146 23.67 -7.38 -12.07
C TRP A 146 22.78 -7.56 -13.29
N GLY A 147 22.14 -6.48 -13.76
CA GLY A 147 21.36 -6.40 -15.00
C GLY A 147 19.91 -6.91 -14.85
N TRP A 148 18.93 -6.05 -15.11
CA TRP A 148 17.49 -6.36 -14.98
C TRP A 148 17.02 -7.50 -15.91
N GLU A 149 17.74 -7.75 -17.00
CA GLU A 149 17.48 -8.79 -17.98
C GLU A 149 17.79 -10.21 -17.47
N ASN A 150 18.50 -10.35 -16.35
CA ASN A 150 18.99 -11.63 -15.84
C ASN A 150 18.01 -12.34 -14.89
N PHE A 151 16.77 -11.86 -14.77
CA PHE A 151 15.73 -12.54 -14.00
C PHE A 151 15.21 -13.79 -14.70
N ARG A 152 15.02 -14.86 -13.93
CA ARG A 152 14.40 -16.12 -14.40
C ARG A 152 12.91 -16.10 -14.11
N GLU A 153 12.16 -16.98 -14.78
CA GLU A 153 10.71 -17.10 -14.56
C GLU A 153 10.36 -17.42 -13.10
N GLU A 154 11.17 -18.24 -12.42
CA GLU A 154 10.93 -18.61 -11.02
C GLU A 154 11.14 -17.43 -10.06
N ASP A 155 11.90 -16.40 -10.44
CA ASP A 155 12.21 -15.26 -9.59
C ASP A 155 10.99 -14.33 -9.42
N PHE A 156 10.00 -14.47 -10.30
CA PHE A 156 8.71 -13.79 -10.25
C PHE A 156 7.68 -14.49 -9.36
N LEU A 157 7.92 -15.73 -8.96
CA LEU A 157 6.94 -16.53 -8.21
C LEU A 157 7.06 -16.27 -6.71
N THR A 158 5.91 -16.18 -6.03
CA THR A 158 5.87 -16.18 -4.56
C THR A 158 6.20 -17.57 -4.04
N THR A 159 6.83 -17.64 -2.86
CA THR A 159 7.15 -18.92 -2.22
C THR A 159 6.34 -19.10 -0.96
N THR A 160 5.87 -20.32 -0.68
CA THR A 160 5.16 -20.64 0.56
C THR A 160 6.06 -21.51 1.43
N LYS A 161 6.33 -21.09 2.66
CA LYS A 161 7.08 -21.86 3.65
C LYS A 161 6.41 -21.75 5.01
N TYR A 162 6.14 -22.87 5.68
CA TYR A 162 5.47 -22.90 7.00
C TYR A 162 4.13 -22.13 7.02
N ASN A 163 3.27 -22.35 6.02
CA ASN A 163 1.99 -21.63 5.83
C ASN A 163 2.10 -20.10 5.73
N LYS A 164 3.31 -19.56 5.55
CA LYS A 164 3.55 -18.14 5.29
C LYS A 164 3.93 -17.96 3.84
N GLN A 165 3.21 -17.07 3.15
CA GLN A 165 3.55 -16.65 1.80
C GLN A 165 4.62 -15.56 1.87
N TYR A 166 5.69 -15.75 1.10
CA TYR A 166 6.78 -14.81 0.94
C TYR A 166 6.72 -14.20 -0.45
N LEU A 167 6.93 -12.87 -0.51
CA LEU A 167 7.04 -12.12 -1.75
C LEU A 167 8.12 -12.74 -2.66
N SER A 168 7.91 -12.63 -3.97
CA SER A 168 8.91 -13.02 -4.96
C SER A 168 10.19 -12.19 -4.81
N ILE A 169 11.29 -12.63 -5.43
CA ILE A 169 12.55 -11.89 -5.40
C ILE A 169 12.38 -10.56 -6.13
N VAL A 170 11.69 -10.58 -7.27
CA VAL A 170 11.39 -9.39 -8.07
C VAL A 170 10.50 -8.41 -7.29
N GLU A 171 9.47 -8.86 -6.59
CA GLU A 171 8.60 -7.99 -5.80
C GLU A 171 9.37 -7.31 -4.65
N LYS A 172 10.26 -8.06 -3.97
CA LYS A 172 11.16 -7.49 -2.95
C LYS A 172 12.09 -6.46 -3.57
N LEU A 173 12.69 -6.76 -4.72
CA LEU A 173 13.64 -5.87 -5.36
C LEU A 173 12.98 -4.57 -5.82
N ILE A 174 11.83 -4.63 -6.52
CA ILE A 174 11.09 -3.43 -6.93
C ILE A 174 10.85 -2.53 -5.72
N GLY A 175 10.32 -3.09 -4.62
CA GLY A 175 10.05 -2.30 -3.43
C GLY A 175 11.29 -1.69 -2.78
N ARG A 176 12.40 -2.44 -2.68
CA ARG A 176 13.67 -1.95 -2.09
C ARG A 176 14.35 -0.92 -2.98
N TYR A 177 14.43 -1.17 -4.28
CA TYR A 177 15.02 -0.27 -5.25
C TYR A 177 14.25 1.05 -5.34
N THR A 178 12.90 1.00 -5.36
CA THR A 178 12.08 2.23 -5.28
C THR A 178 12.35 3.02 -4.00
N LYS A 179 12.50 2.37 -2.84
CA LYS A 179 12.84 3.05 -1.58
C LYS A 179 14.20 3.74 -1.64
N ILE A 180 15.22 3.08 -2.20
CA ILE A 180 16.56 3.66 -2.37
C ILE A 180 16.50 4.91 -3.26
N ILE A 181 15.82 4.83 -4.40
CA ILE A 181 15.63 5.98 -5.30
C ILE A 181 14.92 7.14 -4.57
N LEU A 182 13.84 6.85 -3.83
CA LEU A 182 13.10 7.87 -3.07
C LEU A 182 13.97 8.54 -2.01
N GLN A 183 14.77 7.78 -1.25
CA GLN A 183 15.67 8.33 -0.24
C GLN A 183 16.69 9.28 -0.86
N LYS A 184 17.33 8.86 -1.96
CA LYS A 184 18.31 9.69 -2.68
C LYS A 184 17.72 10.94 -3.30
N ALA A 185 16.46 10.87 -3.76
CA ALA A 185 15.75 12.04 -4.25
C ALA A 185 15.47 13.06 -3.14
N VAL A 186 15.01 12.61 -1.96
CA VAL A 186 14.76 13.49 -0.81
C VAL A 186 16.05 14.12 -0.27
N GLY A 187 17.14 13.36 -0.24
CA GLY A 187 18.45 13.86 0.20
C GLY A 187 19.18 14.74 -0.82
N ASN A 188 18.64 14.93 -2.03
CA ASN A 188 19.33 15.57 -3.16
C ASN A 188 20.73 14.97 -3.42
N GLU A 189 20.90 13.67 -3.19
CA GLU A 189 22.19 12.97 -3.29
C GLU A 189 22.60 12.65 -4.73
N LEU A 190 21.66 12.73 -5.68
CA LEU A 190 21.88 12.38 -7.08
C LEU A 190 21.53 13.56 -7.99
N PRO A 191 22.31 13.79 -9.07
CA PRO A 191 21.91 14.71 -10.12
C PRO A 191 20.56 14.30 -10.73
N HIS A 192 19.73 15.30 -11.07
CA HIS A 192 18.38 15.06 -11.62
C HIS A 192 18.39 14.10 -12.83
N LYS A 193 19.36 14.24 -13.74
CA LYS A 193 19.50 13.36 -14.91
C LYS A 193 19.77 11.90 -14.52
N VAL A 194 20.59 11.66 -13.50
CA VAL A 194 20.90 10.32 -13.01
C VAL A 194 19.65 9.71 -12.36
N LEU A 195 18.98 10.47 -11.48
CA LEU A 195 17.75 10.03 -10.84
C LEU A 195 16.68 9.65 -11.88
N SER A 196 16.47 10.51 -12.87
CA SER A 196 15.55 10.28 -13.97
C SER A 196 15.89 8.97 -14.72
N ASN A 197 17.15 8.76 -15.10
CA ASN A 197 17.59 7.52 -15.77
C ASN A 197 17.29 6.26 -14.94
N LEU A 198 17.51 6.28 -13.62
CA LEU A 198 17.20 5.16 -12.74
C LEU A 198 15.70 4.87 -12.68
N CYS A 199 14.87 5.93 -12.59
CA CYS A 199 13.41 5.81 -12.64
C CYS A 199 12.94 5.23 -13.98
N HIS A 200 13.45 5.73 -15.11
CA HIS A 200 13.10 5.21 -16.43
C HIS A 200 13.53 3.75 -16.63
N SER A 201 14.71 3.37 -16.12
CA SER A 201 15.19 1.98 -16.15
C SER A 201 14.25 1.04 -15.39
N LEU A 202 13.88 1.40 -14.15
CA LEU A 202 12.93 0.61 -13.36
C LEU A 202 11.55 0.55 -14.02
N LEU A 203 11.02 1.66 -14.53
CA LEU A 203 9.71 1.70 -15.19
C LEU A 203 9.70 0.81 -16.44
N ARG A 204 10.76 0.86 -17.26
CA ARG A 204 10.90 0.00 -18.44
C ARG A 204 10.85 -1.47 -18.05
N PHE A 205 11.59 -1.87 -17.00
CA PHE A 205 11.55 -3.24 -16.49
C PHE A 205 10.15 -3.64 -16.01
N MET A 206 9.51 -2.78 -15.21
CA MET A 206 8.15 -3.02 -14.70
C MET A 206 7.13 -3.20 -15.84
N GLU A 207 7.23 -2.40 -16.89
CA GLU A 207 6.34 -2.46 -18.07
C GLU A 207 6.56 -3.74 -18.88
N GLN A 208 7.82 -4.09 -19.17
CA GLN A 208 8.17 -5.32 -19.86
C GLN A 208 7.68 -6.57 -19.11
N GLN A 209 7.71 -6.54 -17.78
CA GLN A 209 7.30 -7.67 -16.93
C GLN A 209 5.88 -7.51 -16.36
N HIS A 210 5.05 -6.64 -16.94
CA HIS A 210 3.74 -6.30 -16.37
C HIS A 210 2.84 -7.52 -16.17
N SER A 211 2.82 -8.46 -17.12
CA SER A 211 1.99 -9.67 -17.04
C SER A 211 2.31 -10.54 -15.82
N LYS A 212 3.59 -10.58 -15.41
CA LYS A 212 4.09 -11.33 -14.25
C LYS A 212 3.94 -10.56 -12.94
N CYS A 213 4.12 -9.24 -12.98
CA CYS A 213 4.15 -8.39 -11.80
C CYS A 213 2.79 -7.79 -11.41
N LYS A 214 1.77 -7.78 -12.30
CA LYS A 214 0.51 -7.06 -12.09
C LYS A 214 -0.29 -7.47 -10.84
N ASN A 215 -0.08 -8.69 -10.35
CA ASN A 215 -0.77 -9.22 -9.17
C ASN A 215 0.00 -9.00 -7.87
N TYR A 216 1.21 -8.44 -7.92
CA TYR A 216 1.97 -8.06 -6.72
C TYR A 216 1.24 -6.98 -5.95
N THR A 217 1.20 -7.14 -4.62
CA THR A 217 0.28 -6.39 -3.77
C THR A 217 0.55 -4.90 -3.85
N PHE A 218 1.82 -4.49 -3.81
CA PHE A 218 2.24 -3.09 -3.79
C PHE A 218 2.78 -2.58 -5.12
N TYR A 219 2.66 -3.36 -6.20
CA TYR A 219 3.20 -2.95 -7.51
C TYR A 219 2.63 -1.62 -8.03
N PRO A 220 1.30 -1.34 -7.96
CA PRO A 220 0.77 -0.05 -8.34
C PRO A 220 1.30 1.11 -7.49
N TYR A 221 1.52 0.87 -6.20
CA TYR A 221 2.08 1.86 -5.28
C TYR A 221 3.52 2.25 -5.66
N TYR A 222 4.39 1.26 -5.91
CA TYR A 222 5.76 1.53 -6.32
C TYR A 222 5.83 2.18 -7.71
N LYS A 223 5.01 1.73 -8.67
CA LYS A 223 4.94 2.35 -10.01
C LYS A 223 4.57 3.83 -9.90
N ALA A 224 3.56 4.15 -9.09
CA ALA A 224 3.13 5.53 -8.89
C ALA A 224 4.19 6.42 -8.23
N LYS A 225 4.92 5.90 -7.23
CA LYS A 225 6.03 6.65 -6.59
C LYS A 225 7.17 6.94 -7.57
N VAL A 226 7.51 6.02 -8.46
CA VAL A 226 8.57 6.23 -9.46
C VAL A 226 8.11 7.24 -10.53
N LEU A 227 6.87 7.14 -11.01
CA LEU A 227 6.29 8.12 -11.93
C LEU A 227 6.23 9.52 -11.31
N PHE A 228 5.89 9.62 -10.03
CA PHE A 228 5.90 10.89 -9.29
C PHE A 228 7.29 11.55 -9.28
N LEU A 229 8.35 10.77 -9.07
CA LEU A 229 9.72 11.27 -9.05
C LEU A 229 10.19 11.89 -10.38
N ILE A 230 9.62 11.46 -11.50
CA ILE A 230 9.93 12.01 -12.83
C ILE A 230 8.89 13.03 -13.31
N GLY A 231 7.99 13.49 -12.42
CA GLY A 231 7.00 14.52 -12.73
C GLY A 231 5.73 14.02 -13.45
N GLU A 232 5.60 12.72 -13.69
CA GLU A 232 4.49 12.10 -14.43
C GLU A 232 3.25 11.87 -13.53
N LYS A 233 2.79 12.94 -12.86
CA LYS A 233 1.73 12.93 -11.84
C LYS A 233 0.42 12.31 -12.33
N ASN A 234 -0.03 12.67 -13.54
CA ASN A 234 -1.27 12.16 -14.10
C ASN A 234 -1.21 10.64 -14.34
N LYS A 235 -0.11 10.13 -14.91
CA LYS A 235 0.12 8.69 -15.11
C LYS A 235 0.22 7.97 -13.76
N ALA A 236 0.93 8.57 -12.80
CA ALA A 236 1.05 8.05 -11.44
C ALA A 236 -0.31 7.89 -10.77
N LYS A 237 -1.14 8.94 -10.81
CA LYS A 237 -2.50 8.94 -10.24
C LYS A 237 -3.37 7.87 -10.91
N ALA A 238 -3.37 7.81 -12.25
CA ALA A 238 -4.15 6.85 -13.01
C ALA A 238 -3.81 5.38 -12.64
N CYS A 239 -2.52 5.05 -12.50
CA CYS A 239 -2.12 3.70 -12.12
C CYS A 239 -2.37 3.39 -10.62
N PHE A 240 -2.36 4.42 -9.76
CA PHE A 240 -2.52 4.25 -8.32
C PHE A 240 -3.99 4.13 -7.90
N LEU A 241 -4.90 4.81 -8.59
CA LEU A 241 -6.30 4.96 -8.19
C LEU A 241 -7.04 3.63 -7.95
N PRO A 242 -6.90 2.57 -8.78
CA PRO A 242 -7.54 1.28 -8.51
C PRO A 242 -7.06 0.61 -7.21
N PHE A 243 -5.77 0.78 -6.90
CA PHE A 243 -5.20 0.29 -5.64
C PHE A 243 -5.67 1.13 -4.45
N ALA A 244 -5.72 2.46 -4.61
CA ALA A 244 -6.23 3.38 -3.60
C ALA A 244 -7.69 3.08 -3.21
N LYS A 245 -8.55 2.78 -4.20
CA LYS A 245 -9.96 2.38 -4.00
C LYS A 245 -10.13 1.20 -3.03
N LYS A 246 -9.20 0.24 -3.07
CA LYS A 246 -9.23 -0.95 -2.18
C LYS A 246 -8.71 -0.66 -0.77
N ARG A 247 -8.03 0.48 -0.59
CA ARG A 247 -7.28 0.82 0.63
C ARG A 247 -7.62 2.22 1.18
N ILE A 248 -8.84 2.67 0.97
CA ILE A 248 -9.35 3.99 1.45
C ILE A 248 -9.29 4.21 2.96
N ARG A 249 -8.99 3.17 3.75
CA ARG A 249 -8.83 3.25 5.21
C ARG A 249 -7.38 3.48 5.64
N ASP A 250 -6.45 3.56 4.70
CA ASP A 250 -5.04 3.76 4.97
C ASP A 250 -4.66 5.22 4.72
N PHE A 251 -4.10 5.91 5.72
CA PHE A 251 -3.79 7.34 5.60
C PHE A 251 -2.79 7.63 4.47
N TRP A 252 -1.78 6.78 4.30
CA TRP A 252 -0.71 6.96 3.31
C TRP A 252 -1.20 6.82 1.86
N VAL A 253 -2.38 6.22 1.64
CA VAL A 253 -3.04 6.19 0.33
C VAL A 253 -3.50 7.59 -0.03
N TRP A 254 -4.18 8.27 0.90
CA TRP A 254 -4.64 9.64 0.72
C TRP A 254 -3.49 10.64 0.65
N GLU A 255 -2.44 10.42 1.45
CA GLU A 255 -1.20 11.20 1.37
C GLU A 255 -0.58 11.10 -0.02
N LEU A 256 -0.43 9.89 -0.56
CA LEU A 256 0.10 9.72 -1.91
C LEU A 256 -0.83 10.37 -2.95
N LEU A 257 -2.15 10.18 -2.88
CA LEU A 257 -3.09 10.87 -3.78
C LEU A 257 -2.92 12.39 -3.75
N SER A 258 -2.73 12.99 -2.57
CA SER A 258 -2.43 14.42 -2.46
C SER A 258 -1.15 14.84 -3.20
N GLN A 259 -0.13 13.98 -3.23
CA GLN A 259 1.13 14.25 -3.93
C GLN A 259 0.97 14.12 -5.46
N LEU A 260 0.17 13.14 -5.89
CA LEU A 260 -0.08 12.83 -7.30
C LEU A 260 -1.10 13.75 -7.96
N GLU A 261 -1.91 14.45 -7.17
CA GLU A 261 -2.93 15.36 -7.67
C GLU A 261 -2.33 16.69 -8.15
N THR A 262 -2.85 17.17 -9.29
CA THR A 262 -2.45 18.45 -9.89
C THR A 262 -3.38 19.58 -9.48
N GLU A 263 -4.66 19.29 -9.25
CA GLU A 263 -5.63 20.28 -8.79
C GLU A 263 -5.43 20.66 -7.31
N PRO A 264 -5.07 21.93 -6.99
CA PRO A 264 -4.66 22.30 -5.63
C PRO A 264 -5.70 22.05 -4.55
N GLU A 265 -6.99 22.29 -4.84
CA GLU A 265 -8.08 22.07 -3.89
C GLU A 265 -8.30 20.58 -3.63
N MET A 266 -8.34 19.75 -4.68
CA MET A 266 -8.50 18.30 -4.54
C MET A 266 -7.30 17.68 -3.81
N ALA A 267 -6.09 18.14 -4.11
CA ALA A 267 -4.89 17.69 -3.44
C ALA A 267 -4.94 18.05 -1.95
N LEU A 268 -5.42 19.24 -1.59
CA LEU A 268 -5.65 19.61 -0.19
C LEU A 268 -6.72 18.72 0.44
N ALA A 269 -7.82 18.44 -0.27
CA ALA A 269 -8.87 17.55 0.19
C ALA A 269 -8.33 16.16 0.54
N TYR A 270 -7.46 15.60 -0.32
CA TYR A 270 -6.77 14.34 -0.06
C TYR A 270 -5.86 14.40 1.16
N GLN A 271 -5.12 15.48 1.35
CA GLN A 271 -4.25 15.63 2.50
C GLN A 271 -5.02 15.74 3.83
N VAL A 272 -6.12 16.51 3.83
CA VAL A 272 -7.05 16.59 4.98
C VAL A 272 -7.66 15.22 5.27
N LYS A 273 -8.00 14.48 4.21
CA LYS A 273 -8.50 13.12 4.34
C LYS A 273 -7.45 12.18 4.95
N ALA A 274 -6.18 12.30 4.56
CA ALA A 274 -5.09 11.50 5.12
C ALA A 274 -5.00 11.66 6.64
N VAL A 275 -5.04 12.89 7.15
CA VAL A 275 -4.93 13.16 8.59
C VAL A 275 -6.23 12.89 9.38
N SER A 276 -7.35 12.63 8.70
CA SER A 276 -8.66 12.33 9.31
C SER A 276 -8.98 10.84 9.39
N VAL A 277 -8.24 10.00 8.65
CA VAL A 277 -8.35 8.55 8.74
C VAL A 277 -7.91 8.06 10.12
N LYS A 278 -8.67 7.10 10.68
CA LYS A 278 -8.38 6.49 11.99
C LYS A 278 -7.04 5.74 11.97
N THR A 279 -5.99 6.42 12.40
CA THR A 279 -4.61 5.93 12.51
C THR A 279 -4.03 6.40 13.84
N LYS A 280 -3.01 5.68 14.36
CA LYS A 280 -2.27 6.16 15.53
C LYS A 280 -1.67 7.56 15.23
N PRO A 281 -1.82 8.57 16.11
CA PRO A 281 -1.37 9.93 15.85
C PRO A 281 0.10 10.06 15.47
N GLU A 282 0.95 9.18 15.99
CA GLU A 282 2.41 9.14 15.77
C GLU A 282 2.75 8.99 14.28
N PHE A 283 1.96 8.24 13.52
CA PHE A 283 2.17 8.06 12.08
C PHE A 283 1.71 9.27 11.25
N LEU A 284 0.88 10.14 11.82
CA LEU A 284 0.31 11.30 11.13
C LEU A 284 1.12 12.58 11.36
N ALA A 285 2.14 12.57 12.22
CA ALA A 285 2.89 13.78 12.59
C ALA A 285 3.48 14.49 11.35
N LYS A 286 4.17 13.75 10.48
CA LYS A 286 4.77 14.32 9.27
C LYS A 286 3.71 14.77 8.25
N VAL A 287 2.68 13.95 8.04
CA VAL A 287 1.56 14.29 7.13
C VAL A 287 0.86 15.57 7.57
N ARG A 288 0.69 15.77 8.88
CA ARG A 288 0.10 16.97 9.48
C ARG A 288 1.03 18.17 9.37
N GLU A 289 2.34 17.99 9.51
CA GLU A 289 3.32 19.06 9.29
C GLU A 289 3.29 19.55 7.83
N ASP A 290 3.23 18.61 6.88
CA ASP A 290 3.09 18.95 5.47
C ASP A 290 1.74 19.62 5.18
N LEU A 291 0.68 19.28 5.93
CA LEU A 291 -0.62 19.95 5.84
C LEU A 291 -0.50 21.39 6.35
N VAL A 292 0.15 21.62 7.50
CA VAL A 292 0.39 22.96 8.05
C VAL A 292 1.05 23.85 7.00
N ASN A 293 2.13 23.39 6.37
CA ASN A 293 2.84 24.15 5.32
C ASN A 293 1.90 24.57 4.19
N ARG A 294 0.95 23.70 3.82
CA ARG A 294 0.00 23.96 2.74
C ARG A 294 -1.11 24.93 3.12
N ILE A 295 -1.54 24.93 4.37
CA ILE A 295 -2.71 25.70 4.83
C ILE A 295 -2.35 27.06 5.42
N ILE A 296 -1.08 27.33 5.75
CA ILE A 296 -0.59 28.67 6.15
C ILE A 296 -1.10 29.78 5.19
N PRO A 297 -0.92 29.66 3.86
CA PRO A 297 -1.40 30.70 2.94
C PRO A 297 -2.93 30.74 2.77
N ILE A 298 -3.67 29.75 3.29
CA ILE A 298 -5.12 29.60 3.12
C ILE A 298 -5.86 30.09 4.36
N ASN A 299 -5.43 29.63 5.53
CA ASN A 299 -6.05 29.94 6.81
C ASN A 299 -5.04 29.73 7.96
N GLN A 300 -4.53 30.83 8.51
CA GLN A 300 -3.50 30.83 9.55
C GLN A 300 -3.99 30.26 10.89
N ASP A 301 -5.26 30.50 11.25
CA ASP A 301 -5.87 29.96 12.49
C ASP A 301 -5.98 28.42 12.42
N TRP A 302 -6.34 27.90 11.24
CA TRP A 302 -6.34 26.46 11.00
C TRP A 302 -4.91 25.90 11.06
N ALA A 303 -3.95 26.55 10.42
CA ALA A 303 -2.53 26.17 10.48
C ALA A 303 -2.03 26.08 11.93
N LYS A 304 -2.34 27.08 12.75
CA LYS A 304 -1.97 27.11 14.18
C LYS A 304 -2.58 25.94 14.93
N THR A 305 -3.87 25.69 14.72
CA THR A 305 -4.58 24.58 15.34
C THR A 305 -3.95 23.22 15.01
N GLU A 306 -3.50 23.01 13.76
CA GLU A 306 -2.82 21.78 13.37
C GLU A 306 -1.40 21.67 13.94
N LEU A 307 -0.64 22.77 13.98
CA LEU A 307 0.70 22.79 14.56
C LEU A 307 0.67 22.49 16.06
N GLU A 308 -0.30 23.05 16.80
CA GLU A 308 -0.54 22.74 18.21
C GLU A 308 -0.78 21.25 18.47
N ARG A 309 -1.49 20.56 17.57
CA ARG A 309 -1.70 19.11 17.69
C ARG A 309 -0.39 18.34 17.57
N ILE A 310 0.53 18.80 16.72
CA ILE A 310 1.86 18.19 16.56
C ILE A 310 2.70 18.44 17.82
N ILE A 311 2.69 19.66 18.35
CA ILE A 311 3.42 20.03 19.58
C ILE A 311 2.95 19.18 20.75
N LYS A 312 1.65 19.15 21.02
CA LYS A 312 1.06 18.33 22.10
C LYS A 312 1.37 16.84 21.95
N LEU A 313 1.37 16.33 20.72
CA LEU A 313 1.74 14.94 20.44
C LEU A 313 3.22 14.67 20.78
N ARG A 314 4.12 15.58 20.41
CA ARG A 314 5.56 15.46 20.71
C ARG A 314 5.82 15.54 22.22
N GLU A 315 5.22 16.52 22.90
CA GLU A 315 5.32 16.68 24.36
C GLU A 315 4.83 15.45 25.10
N LYS A 316 3.64 14.94 24.74
CA LYS A 316 3.07 13.73 25.33
C LYS A 316 3.99 12.51 25.21
N ASN A 317 4.78 12.42 24.13
CA ASN A 317 5.70 11.33 23.89
C ASN A 317 7.13 11.62 24.36
N GLY A 318 7.40 12.78 24.97
CA GLY A 318 8.74 13.19 25.38
C GLY A 318 9.70 13.42 24.20
N TRP A 319 9.17 13.69 23.00
CA TRP A 319 10.00 13.93 21.80
C TRP A 319 10.39 15.40 21.70
N PRO A 320 11.64 15.71 21.35
CA PRO A 320 12.05 17.10 21.13
C PRO A 320 11.31 17.71 19.94
N LEU A 321 11.05 19.02 19.99
CA LEU A 321 10.54 19.76 18.84
C LEU A 321 11.63 19.88 17.76
N THR A 322 11.27 19.66 16.50
CA THR A 322 12.18 19.85 15.36
C THR A 322 12.43 21.34 15.14
N ASN A 323 13.57 21.69 14.51
CA ASN A 323 13.88 23.08 14.19
C ASN A 323 12.79 23.71 13.31
N GLY A 324 12.27 22.98 12.31
CA GLY A 324 11.19 23.47 11.46
C GLY A 324 9.86 23.74 12.18
N ILE A 325 9.62 23.14 13.36
CA ILE A 325 8.48 23.49 14.23
C ILE A 325 8.81 24.75 15.02
N LYS A 326 10.01 24.82 15.62
CA LYS A 326 10.46 25.99 16.40
C LYS A 326 10.48 27.27 15.57
N GLU A 327 10.94 27.19 14.33
CA GLU A 327 10.93 28.29 13.36
C GLU A 327 9.50 28.80 13.13
N LYS A 328 8.55 27.90 12.87
CA LYS A 328 7.12 28.25 12.68
C LYS A 328 6.51 28.89 13.91
N MET A 329 6.92 28.47 15.10
CA MET A 329 6.44 29.05 16.35
C MET A 329 6.89 30.50 16.55
N ALA A 330 7.98 30.93 15.90
CA ALA A 330 8.44 32.31 15.92
C ALA A 330 7.77 33.19 14.85
N GLU A 331 7.02 32.61 13.92
CA GLU A 331 6.36 33.35 12.86
C GLU A 331 5.10 34.10 13.36
N LYS A 332 4.85 35.29 12.78
CA LYS A 332 3.74 36.17 13.17
C LYS A 332 2.38 35.48 13.14
N TRP A 333 2.12 34.67 12.10
CA TRP A 333 0.85 33.96 11.94
C TRP A 333 0.56 32.98 13.08
N TYR A 334 1.61 32.37 13.65
CA TYR A 334 1.45 31.46 14.77
C TYR A 334 1.23 32.22 16.08
N LEU A 335 1.99 33.29 16.31
CA LEU A 335 1.85 34.12 17.51
C LEU A 335 0.46 34.75 17.60
N GLU A 336 -0.04 35.31 16.51
CA GLU A 336 -1.31 36.05 16.47
C GLU A 336 -2.54 35.18 16.17
N GLY A 337 -2.34 34.00 15.57
CA GLY A 337 -3.43 33.12 15.17
C GLY A 337 -4.28 32.60 16.35
N LYS A 338 -5.51 32.18 16.05
CA LYS A 338 -6.46 31.64 17.02
C LYS A 338 -6.58 30.12 16.89
N ILE A 339 -6.84 29.46 18.02
CA ILE A 339 -7.22 28.04 18.00
C ILE A 339 -8.70 27.94 17.64
N ILE A 340 -9.01 27.20 16.58
CA ILE A 340 -10.36 27.07 16.04
C ILE A 340 -10.83 25.61 16.02
N SER A 341 -12.15 25.42 15.92
CA SER A 341 -12.70 24.09 15.65
C SER A 341 -12.55 23.73 14.18
N THR A 342 -11.88 22.62 13.88
CA THR A 342 -11.67 22.16 12.49
C THR A 342 -12.73 21.16 12.02
N LYS A 343 -13.78 20.90 12.82
CA LYS A 343 -14.77 19.84 12.52
C LYS A 343 -15.45 20.05 11.16
N ILE A 344 -15.94 21.26 10.90
CA ILE A 344 -16.65 21.61 9.66
C ILE A 344 -15.68 21.58 8.47
N ILE A 345 -14.48 22.14 8.63
CA ILE A 345 -13.41 22.14 7.61
C ILE A 345 -13.07 20.71 7.19
N TYR A 346 -12.85 19.82 8.17
CA TYR A 346 -12.53 18.42 7.91
C TYR A 346 -13.67 17.70 7.21
N GLN A 347 -14.92 17.98 7.60
CA GLN A 347 -16.09 17.40 6.96
C GLN A 347 -16.17 17.82 5.49
N GLN A 348 -16.05 19.11 5.20
CA GLN A 348 -16.09 19.65 3.84
C GLN A 348 -15.01 19.04 2.94
N TYR A 349 -13.75 19.07 3.36
CA TYR A 349 -12.65 18.50 2.56
C TYR A 349 -12.72 16.99 2.45
N SER A 350 -13.16 16.29 3.50
CA SER A 350 -13.37 14.83 3.41
C SER A 350 -14.48 14.49 2.41
N GLU A 351 -15.53 15.30 2.32
CA GLU A 351 -16.57 15.13 1.31
C GLU A 351 -16.03 15.35 -0.10
N ILE A 352 -15.21 16.38 -0.34
CA ILE A 352 -14.56 16.62 -1.63
C ILE A 352 -13.68 15.42 -2.01
N ALA A 353 -12.79 14.98 -1.12
CA ALA A 353 -11.89 13.85 -1.36
C ALA A 353 -12.65 12.55 -1.68
N ASN A 354 -13.77 12.30 -1.01
CA ASN A 354 -14.55 11.09 -1.25
C ASN A 354 -15.23 11.09 -2.63
N ARG A 355 -15.48 12.26 -3.26
CA ARG A 355 -16.20 12.34 -4.56
C ARG A 355 -15.51 11.54 -5.66
N GLU A 356 -14.18 11.53 -5.70
CA GLU A 356 -13.44 10.79 -6.73
C GLU A 356 -13.52 9.26 -6.57
N PHE A 357 -13.92 8.79 -5.38
CA PHE A 357 -14.11 7.37 -5.06
C PHE A 357 -15.56 6.91 -5.19
N LEU A 358 -16.47 7.81 -5.57
CA LEU A 358 -17.84 7.48 -5.89
C LEU A 358 -17.88 6.79 -7.27
N GLU A 359 -18.71 5.76 -7.40
CA GLU A 359 -18.94 5.11 -8.69
C GLU A 359 -19.67 6.05 -9.65
N ASN A 360 -19.76 5.68 -10.93
CA ASN A 360 -20.53 6.45 -11.91
C ASN A 360 -21.97 6.68 -11.39
N PRO A 361 -22.58 7.85 -11.68
CA PRO A 361 -23.96 8.09 -11.29
C PRO A 361 -24.86 6.97 -11.80
N ILE A 362 -25.58 6.36 -10.87
CA ILE A 362 -26.64 5.41 -11.16
C ILE A 362 -27.98 6.15 -11.00
N SER A 363 -28.89 5.90 -11.94
CA SER A 363 -30.27 6.33 -11.85
C SER A 363 -31.15 5.13 -11.53
N PHE A 364 -31.99 5.24 -10.51
CA PHE A 364 -32.94 4.19 -10.16
C PHE A 364 -34.13 4.75 -9.38
N LYS A 365 -35.25 4.03 -9.39
CA LYS A 365 -36.51 4.44 -8.74
C LYS A 365 -36.61 3.82 -7.35
N LEU A 366 -37.07 4.60 -6.37
CA LEU A 366 -37.28 4.16 -4.98
C LEU A 366 -38.61 4.65 -4.41
N LEU A 367 -39.24 3.82 -3.57
CA LEU A 367 -40.27 4.24 -2.63
C LEU A 367 -39.64 4.49 -1.25
N ILE A 368 -39.74 5.70 -0.72
CA ILE A 368 -39.12 6.04 0.57
C ILE A 368 -39.93 5.44 1.72
N ASN A 369 -39.29 4.64 2.58
CA ASN A 369 -39.94 3.92 3.68
C ASN A 369 -39.45 4.33 5.08
N GLY A 370 -38.53 5.30 5.15
CA GLY A 370 -38.19 5.98 6.38
C GLY A 370 -36.97 6.88 6.26
N SER A 371 -36.83 7.78 7.24
CA SER A 371 -35.69 8.67 7.39
C SER A 371 -35.28 8.76 8.86
N LYS A 372 -34.01 9.09 9.11
CA LYS A 372 -33.47 9.45 10.42
C LYS A 372 -32.96 10.89 10.36
N SER A 373 -33.71 11.82 10.95
CA SER A 373 -33.42 13.25 10.98
C SER A 373 -31.98 13.56 11.40
N ASP A 374 -31.51 12.93 12.48
CA ASP A 374 -30.26 13.27 13.15
C ASP A 374 -29.02 12.92 12.32
N THR A 375 -29.16 11.96 11.39
CA THR A 375 -28.04 11.41 10.61
C THR A 375 -28.16 11.71 9.12
N LYS A 376 -29.23 12.39 8.67
CA LYS A 376 -29.55 12.64 7.25
C LYS A 376 -29.56 11.35 6.41
N GLN A 377 -29.94 10.24 7.05
CA GLN A 377 -30.02 8.92 6.43
C GLN A 377 -31.46 8.67 6.02
N THR A 378 -31.66 8.28 4.78
CA THR A 378 -32.98 7.93 4.23
C THR A 378 -32.93 6.52 3.67
N PHE A 379 -34.02 5.79 3.80
CA PHE A 379 -34.16 4.42 3.33
C PHE A 379 -35.28 4.38 2.29
N GLY A 380 -35.04 3.64 1.21
CA GLY A 380 -36.05 3.40 0.19
C GLY A 380 -36.02 1.96 -0.30
N LEU A 381 -37.13 1.51 -0.86
CA LEU A 381 -37.26 0.21 -1.50
C LEU A 381 -37.17 0.37 -3.01
N ASN A 382 -36.30 -0.42 -3.65
CA ASN A 382 -36.28 -0.55 -5.11
C ASN A 382 -37.44 -1.43 -5.60
N PRO A 383 -37.72 -1.51 -6.92
CA PRO A 383 -38.77 -2.38 -7.49
C PRO A 383 -38.66 -3.88 -7.15
N ASN A 384 -37.48 -4.33 -6.71
CA ASN A 384 -37.24 -5.71 -6.25
C ASN A 384 -37.44 -5.88 -4.73
N LYS A 385 -37.98 -4.88 -4.03
CA LYS A 385 -38.20 -4.84 -2.57
C LYS A 385 -36.91 -4.89 -1.74
N GLU A 386 -35.78 -4.52 -2.33
CA GLU A 386 -34.51 -4.42 -1.61
C GLU A 386 -34.37 -3.03 -0.99
N THR A 387 -33.86 -2.99 0.24
CA THR A 387 -33.62 -1.73 0.94
C THR A 387 -32.34 -1.07 0.45
N ILE A 388 -32.48 0.12 -0.10
CA ILE A 388 -31.38 0.99 -0.50
C ILE A 388 -31.20 2.08 0.56
N LYS A 389 -29.93 2.31 0.94
CA LYS A 389 -29.55 3.30 1.96
C LYS A 389 -29.04 4.57 1.27
N LEU A 390 -29.67 5.70 1.58
CA LEU A 390 -29.41 6.99 0.95
C LEU A 390 -28.80 7.98 1.96
N ILE A 391 -27.91 8.82 1.45
CA ILE A 391 -27.43 10.03 2.13
C ILE A 391 -27.96 11.22 1.32
N THR A 392 -28.98 11.90 1.85
CA THR A 392 -29.74 12.92 1.08
C THR A 392 -29.27 14.36 1.33
N ARG A 393 -28.37 14.58 2.30
CA ARG A 393 -27.81 15.91 2.66
C ARG A 393 -28.88 16.97 2.92
N SER A 394 -29.14 17.87 1.96
CA SER A 394 -30.14 18.94 2.03
C SER A 394 -31.49 18.56 1.41
N LEU A 395 -31.53 17.46 0.65
CA LEU A 395 -32.77 16.98 0.03
C LEU A 395 -33.65 16.32 1.09
N GLN A 396 -34.85 16.86 1.27
CA GLN A 396 -35.89 16.27 2.09
C GLN A 396 -36.74 15.35 1.23
N LEU A 397 -36.56 14.04 1.42
CA LEU A 397 -37.38 13.02 0.77
C LEU A 397 -38.49 12.60 1.72
N GLN A 398 -39.73 12.61 1.23
CA GLN A 398 -40.90 12.30 2.04
C GLN A 398 -41.15 10.79 2.08
N THR A 399 -41.38 10.25 3.27
CA THR A 399 -41.81 8.85 3.45
C THR A 399 -43.15 8.63 2.75
N GLY A 400 -43.29 7.49 2.06
CA GLY A 400 -44.49 7.16 1.28
C GLY A 400 -44.49 7.71 -0.15
N GLN A 401 -43.49 8.48 -0.55
CA GLN A 401 -43.38 9.04 -1.90
C GLN A 401 -42.34 8.28 -2.74
N ALA A 402 -42.59 8.23 -4.05
CA ALA A 402 -41.69 7.64 -5.03
C ALA A 402 -40.79 8.71 -5.66
N TYR A 403 -39.50 8.40 -5.78
CA TYR A 403 -38.49 9.27 -6.37
C TYR A 403 -37.62 8.51 -7.36
N GLU A 404 -37.32 9.16 -8.48
CA GLU A 404 -36.21 8.80 -9.33
C GLU A 404 -34.97 9.46 -8.73
N ILE A 405 -34.05 8.62 -8.28
CA ILE A 405 -32.83 9.01 -7.61
C ILE A 405 -31.69 8.90 -8.61
N VAL A 406 -31.03 10.01 -8.84
CA VAL A 406 -29.70 10.03 -9.45
C VAL A 406 -28.70 10.22 -8.33
N GLY A 407 -27.82 9.25 -8.15
CA GLY A 407 -26.82 9.28 -7.10
C GLY A 407 -25.64 8.40 -7.43
N GLN A 408 -24.61 8.48 -6.61
CA GLN A 408 -23.42 7.65 -6.79
C GLN A 408 -23.25 6.69 -5.62
N GLN A 409 -22.91 5.45 -5.94
CA GLN A 409 -22.64 4.44 -4.93
C GLN A 409 -21.26 4.66 -4.31
N ALA A 410 -21.23 4.72 -2.99
CA ALA A 410 -20.01 4.74 -2.21
C ALA A 410 -19.50 3.31 -1.95
N PRO A 411 -18.19 3.12 -1.67
CA PRO A 411 -17.61 1.80 -1.41
C PRO A 411 -18.25 1.01 -0.25
N ASN A 412 -18.98 1.68 0.65
CA ASN A 412 -19.70 1.06 1.76
C ASN A 412 -21.16 0.67 1.40
N GLY A 413 -21.55 0.80 0.13
CA GLY A 413 -22.88 0.48 -0.38
C GLY A 413 -23.95 1.57 -0.20
N TRP A 414 -23.62 2.70 0.43
CA TRP A 414 -24.54 3.84 0.54
C TRP A 414 -24.59 4.63 -0.77
N ILE A 415 -25.74 5.22 -1.08
CA ILE A 415 -25.91 6.09 -2.24
C ILE A 415 -25.90 7.55 -1.80
N PHE A 416 -24.96 8.33 -2.31
CA PHE A 416 -24.99 9.79 -2.19
C PHE A 416 -25.94 10.35 -3.24
N VAL A 417 -27.04 10.96 -2.80
CA VAL A 417 -28.06 11.47 -3.70
C VAL A 417 -27.62 12.83 -4.25
N HIS A 418 -27.57 12.94 -5.58
CA HIS A 418 -27.28 14.18 -6.29
C HIS A 418 -28.57 14.90 -6.68
N GLN A 419 -29.54 14.12 -7.17
CA GLN A 419 -30.84 14.60 -7.60
C GLN A 419 -31.91 13.61 -7.18
N ALA A 420 -33.06 14.13 -6.79
CA ALA A 420 -34.25 13.35 -6.55
C ALA A 420 -35.42 14.03 -7.25
N LYS A 421 -36.01 13.35 -8.23
CA LYS A 421 -37.22 13.81 -8.91
C LYS A 421 -38.38 12.99 -8.40
N LYS A 422 -39.32 13.64 -7.72
CA LYS A 422 -40.59 13.01 -7.34
C LYS A 422 -41.32 12.61 -8.62
N PHE A 423 -41.88 11.41 -8.65
CA PHE A 423 -42.72 10.98 -9.76
C PHE A 423 -44.01 10.34 -9.22
N GLU A 424 -45.11 10.58 -9.92
CA GLU A 424 -46.47 10.16 -9.53
C GLU A 424 -46.89 8.84 -10.20
N ASP A 425 -45.96 8.15 -10.87
CA ASP A 425 -46.23 6.86 -11.52
C ASP A 425 -46.44 5.77 -10.46
N ASP A 426 -47.66 5.73 -9.96
CA ASP A 426 -48.13 4.82 -8.93
C ASP A 426 -47.99 3.37 -9.37
N ARG A 427 -47.97 3.02 -10.66
CA ARG A 427 -48.02 1.60 -11.10
C ARG A 427 -46.85 0.74 -10.62
N LEU A 428 -45.67 1.33 -10.41
CA LEU A 428 -44.47 0.61 -9.98
C LEU A 428 -44.50 0.22 -8.50
N PHE A 429 -45.19 0.98 -7.66
CA PHE A 429 -45.18 0.82 -6.19
C PHE A 429 -46.59 0.79 -5.56
N SER A 430 -47.66 1.01 -6.33
CA SER A 430 -49.06 1.12 -5.87
C SER A 430 -49.52 -0.13 -5.16
N ASN A 431 -49.12 -1.30 -5.66
CA ASN A 431 -49.45 -2.59 -5.06
C ASN A 431 -48.79 -2.81 -3.68
N TRP A 432 -47.90 -1.92 -3.23
CA TRP A 432 -47.19 -2.05 -1.95
C TRP A 432 -47.72 -1.09 -0.89
N ILE A 433 -48.53 -0.11 -1.30
CA ILE A 433 -49.23 0.78 -0.38
C ILE A 433 -50.59 0.16 -0.09
N ILE A 434 -50.75 -0.35 1.13
CA ILE A 434 -52.00 -0.93 1.60
C ILE A 434 -52.71 0.05 2.53
N THR A 435 -54.03 0.08 2.47
CA THR A 435 -54.86 0.77 3.46
C THR A 435 -55.62 -0.26 4.27
N LYS A 436 -55.46 -0.27 5.60
CA LYS A 436 -56.25 -1.12 6.49
C LYS A 436 -56.94 -0.25 7.54
N SER A 437 -58.17 -0.60 7.88
CA SER A 437 -58.87 -0.04 9.03
C SER A 437 -58.97 -1.09 10.13
N GLY A 438 -58.83 -0.68 11.38
CA GLY A 438 -58.92 -1.57 12.54
C GLY A 438 -58.67 -0.82 13.85
N LYS A 439 -58.89 -1.54 14.95
CA LYS A 439 -58.62 -1.04 16.29
C LYS A 439 -57.11 -0.97 16.51
N PHE A 440 -56.59 0.19 16.89
CA PHE A 440 -55.20 0.34 17.31
C PHE A 440 -54.99 -0.36 18.65
N THR A 441 -53.89 -1.10 18.77
CA THR A 441 -53.46 -1.77 20.00
C THR A 441 -52.06 -1.31 20.36
N MET A 442 -51.94 -0.58 21.47
CA MET A 442 -50.68 -0.06 21.98
C MET A 442 -49.83 -1.19 22.58
N HIS A 443 -48.52 -1.14 22.35
CA HIS A 443 -47.62 -2.09 22.97
C HIS A 443 -47.50 -1.80 24.48
N PRO A 444 -47.61 -2.82 25.37
CA PRO A 444 -47.73 -2.60 26.82
C PRO A 444 -46.60 -1.78 27.49
N SER A 445 -45.39 -1.83 26.93
CA SER A 445 -44.19 -1.22 27.50
C SER A 445 -43.41 -0.29 26.56
N LYS A 446 -43.94 0.00 25.35
CA LYS A 446 -43.22 0.80 24.35
C LYS A 446 -44.18 1.74 23.64
N GLN A 447 -43.70 2.93 23.24
CA GLN A 447 -44.50 3.97 22.59
C GLN A 447 -44.76 3.67 21.10
N PHE A 448 -45.18 2.46 20.76
CA PHE A 448 -45.64 2.08 19.42
C PHE A 448 -46.81 1.10 19.55
N GLY A 449 -47.50 0.80 18.46
CA GLY A 449 -48.52 -0.24 18.48
C GLY A 449 -48.82 -0.80 17.10
N PHE A 450 -49.95 -1.48 16.99
CA PHE A 450 -50.35 -2.14 15.75
C PHE A 450 -51.81 -1.90 15.41
N VAL A 451 -52.10 -1.91 14.11
CA VAL A 451 -53.45 -2.08 13.56
C VAL A 451 -53.43 -3.36 12.73
N LYS A 452 -54.03 -4.42 13.26
CA LYS A 452 -53.86 -5.78 12.72
C LYS A 452 -52.36 -6.15 12.68
N ASP A 453 -51.83 -6.38 11.49
CA ASP A 453 -50.44 -6.71 11.15
C ASP A 453 -49.59 -5.48 10.75
N ILE A 454 -50.13 -4.26 10.85
CA ILE A 454 -49.42 -3.02 10.51
C ILE A 454 -48.83 -2.40 11.77
N PHE A 455 -47.50 -2.24 11.79
CA PHE A 455 -46.76 -1.51 12.81
C PHE A 455 -46.98 0.01 12.66
N ILE A 456 -47.38 0.67 13.76
CA ILE A 456 -47.53 2.12 13.86
C ILE A 456 -46.35 2.68 14.67
N PRO A 457 -45.44 3.46 14.06
CA PRO A 457 -44.31 4.05 14.77
C PRO A 457 -44.75 5.15 15.75
N PRO A 458 -43.93 5.44 16.80
CA PRO A 458 -44.21 6.47 17.79
C PRO A 458 -44.52 7.84 17.18
N SER A 459 -43.84 8.19 16.08
CA SER A 459 -44.01 9.48 15.41
C SER A 459 -45.43 9.71 14.93
N LEU A 460 -46.10 8.69 14.37
CA LEU A 460 -47.48 8.81 13.90
C LEU A 460 -48.49 8.84 15.05
N LEU A 461 -48.18 8.14 16.16
CA LEU A 461 -49.01 8.21 17.37
C LEU A 461 -49.04 9.61 17.96
N ILE A 462 -47.88 10.27 17.98
CA ILE A 462 -47.74 11.65 18.45
C ILE A 462 -48.39 12.63 17.46
N GLU A 463 -48.15 12.47 16.16
CA GLU A 463 -48.64 13.37 15.11
C GLU A 463 -50.17 13.38 15.02
N PHE A 464 -50.81 12.22 15.15
CA PHE A 464 -52.26 12.06 15.04
C PHE A 464 -52.97 11.87 16.39
N CYS A 465 -52.25 12.01 17.51
CA CYS A 465 -52.78 11.83 18.87
C CYS A 465 -53.60 10.53 19.05
N ILE A 466 -53.04 9.40 18.59
CA ILE A 466 -53.75 8.11 18.57
C ILE A 466 -53.69 7.44 19.95
N GLU A 467 -54.86 7.19 20.54
CA GLU A 467 -55.01 6.48 21.81
C GLU A 467 -55.28 4.98 21.62
N ASP A 468 -54.97 4.18 22.65
CA ASP A 468 -55.22 2.74 22.64
C ASP A 468 -56.71 2.42 22.44
N GLY A 469 -56.98 1.44 21.58
CA GLY A 469 -58.34 1.00 21.31
C GLY A 469 -59.16 1.86 20.36
N VAL A 470 -58.62 2.94 19.79
CA VAL A 470 -59.31 3.75 18.79
C VAL A 470 -59.34 3.05 17.43
N LEU A 471 -60.46 3.18 16.70
CA LEU A 471 -60.56 2.76 15.31
C LEU A 471 -59.84 3.76 14.41
N VAL A 472 -58.81 3.29 13.72
CA VAL A 472 -58.01 4.12 12.81
C VAL A 472 -57.95 3.49 11.43
N ARG A 473 -57.80 4.34 10.40
CA ARG A 473 -57.50 3.94 9.04
C ARG A 473 -56.05 4.28 8.77
N VAL A 474 -55.26 3.28 8.43
CA VAL A 474 -53.81 3.39 8.29
C VAL A 474 -53.39 3.06 6.87
N LYS A 475 -52.58 3.94 6.29
CA LYS A 475 -51.86 3.70 5.04
C LYS A 475 -50.45 3.21 5.37
N ALA A 476 -50.07 2.07 4.81
CA ALA A 476 -48.82 1.41 5.15
C ALA A 476 -48.07 0.92 3.90
N ILE A 477 -46.74 0.87 4.00
CA ILE A 477 -45.89 0.19 3.02
C ILE A 477 -45.71 -1.26 3.48
N GLN A 478 -46.03 -2.20 2.61
CA GLN A 478 -45.80 -3.62 2.86
C GLN A 478 -44.29 -3.91 2.78
N SER A 479 -43.68 -4.28 3.90
CA SER A 479 -42.26 -4.65 3.95
C SER A 479 -42.11 -6.17 3.94
N PHE A 480 -41.17 -6.69 3.15
CA PHE A 480 -40.94 -8.13 3.05
C PHE A 480 -39.77 -8.53 3.97
N ASP A 481 -40.06 -9.30 5.03
CA ASP A 481 -39.02 -9.86 5.88
C ASP A 481 -38.59 -11.23 5.35
N LYS A 482 -37.40 -11.29 4.73
CA LYS A 482 -36.81 -12.53 4.19
C LYS A 482 -36.66 -13.63 5.26
N LYS A 483 -36.60 -13.30 6.56
CA LYS A 483 -36.47 -14.29 7.65
C LYS A 483 -37.81 -14.91 8.07
N LYS A 484 -38.91 -14.16 7.97
CA LYS A 484 -40.22 -14.62 8.45
C LYS A 484 -41.11 -15.27 7.38
N LYS A 485 -40.75 -15.14 6.09
CA LYS A 485 -41.61 -15.55 4.94
C LYS A 485 -43.04 -14.95 4.98
N SER A 486 -43.25 -13.90 5.78
CA SER A 486 -44.50 -13.13 5.89
C SER A 486 -44.20 -11.64 5.71
N GLY A 487 -45.18 -10.88 5.21
CA GLY A 487 -45.07 -9.44 5.05
C GLY A 487 -45.60 -8.72 6.28
N ASP A 488 -44.76 -7.95 6.97
CA ASP A 488 -45.17 -7.05 8.05
C ASP A 488 -45.34 -5.64 7.42
N GLY A 489 -46.47 -4.98 7.68
CA GLY A 489 -46.74 -3.63 7.17
C GLY A 489 -46.16 -2.56 8.09
N LYS A 490 -45.62 -1.46 7.54
CA LYS A 490 -45.22 -0.28 8.33
C LYS A 490 -46.06 0.93 7.93
N ALA A 491 -46.76 1.53 8.89
CA ALA A 491 -47.55 2.72 8.67
C ALA A 491 -46.69 3.90 8.22
N ILE A 492 -47.24 4.64 7.26
CA ILE A 492 -46.67 5.87 6.70
C ILE A 492 -47.61 7.06 6.81
N GLN A 493 -48.90 6.82 7.05
CA GLN A 493 -49.93 7.82 7.33
C GLN A 493 -51.09 7.19 8.09
#